data_AF-A0A5U9KZT8-F1
#
_entry.id   AF-A0A5U9KZT8-F1
#
_cell.length_a   1.000
_cell.length_b   1.000
_cell.length_c   1.000
_cell.angle_alpha   90.00
_cell.angle_beta   90.00
_cell.angle_gamma   90.00
#
_symmetry.space_group_name_H-M   'P 1'
#
loop_
_entity.id
_entity.type
_entity.pdbx_description
1 polymer ?
#
loop_
_entity_poly.entity_id
_entity_poly.type
_entity_poly.pdbx_seq_one_letter_code
_entity_poly.pdbx_strand_id
1 'polypeptide(L)' 'LDQAFPLLLKQLELMLVSGELNPRHQHCVTLYHNGLVCEADTLGSCGYVYLAIYPGEPPETGGTAR' A
#
# COMPACT_ATOMS: atom_id res chain seq x y z
N LEU A 1 1.67 15.11 1.75
CA LEU A 1 2.22 13.92 2.45
C LEU A 1 1.79 13.92 3.92
N ASP A 2 2.05 14.97 4.68
CA ASP A 2 1.81 15.01 6.14
C ASP A 2 0.40 14.65 6.59
N GLN A 3 -0.62 15.06 5.84
CA GLN A 3 -2.02 14.72 6.14
C GLN A 3 -2.39 13.28 5.73
N ALA A 4 -1.78 12.77 4.65
CA ALA A 4 -2.10 11.47 4.09
C ALA A 4 -1.36 10.33 4.79
N PHE A 5 -0.12 10.58 5.24
CA PHE A 5 0.75 9.54 5.79
C PHE A 5 0.15 8.81 7.01
N PRO A 6 -0.44 9.49 8.02
CA PRO A 6 -1.09 8.80 9.13
C PRO A 6 -2.29 7.93 8.71
N LEU A 7 -2.99 8.31 7.64
CA LEU A 7 -4.13 7.56 7.11
C LEU A 7 -3.67 6.32 6.34
N LEU A 8 -2.62 6.47 5.52
CA LEU A 8 -1.95 5.36 4.84
C LEU A 8 -1.42 4.34 5.85
N LEU A 9 -0.75 4.78 6.92
CA LEU A 9 -0.25 3.87 7.97
C LEU A 9 -1.37 3.09 8.65
N LYS A 10 -2.47 3.74 9.03
CA LYS A 10 -3.63 3.05 9.62
C LYS A 10 -4.21 2.00 8.68
N GLN A 11 -4.26 2.29 7.38
CA GLN A 11 -4.73 1.30 6.40
C GLN A 11 -3.77 0.11 6.31
N LEU A 12 -2.46 0.34 6.30
CA LEU A 12 -1.46 -0.72 6.28
C LEU A 12 -1.48 -1.59 7.55
N GLU A 13 -1.71 -0.98 8.72
CA GLU A 13 -1.93 -1.71 9.98
C GLU A 13 -3.16 -2.63 9.89
N LEU A 14 -4.27 -2.13 9.34
CA LEU A 14 -5.46 -2.94 9.11
C LEU A 14 -5.20 -4.10 8.14
N MET A 15 -4.40 -3.88 7.08
CA MET A 15 -4.01 -4.91 6.12
C MET A 15 -3.09 -5.97 6.74
N LEU A 16 -2.25 -5.61 7.72
CA LEU A 16 -1.48 -6.58 8.51
C LEU A 16 -2.39 -7.42 9.41
N VAL A 17 -3.39 -6.80 10.06
CA VAL A 17 -4.35 -7.50 10.92
C VAL A 17 -5.26 -8.43 10.12
N SER A 18 -5.69 -8.01 8.92
CA SER A 18 -6.51 -8.84 8.03
C SER A 18 -5.69 -9.97 7.36
N GLY A 19 -4.37 -9.81 7.27
CA GLY A 19 -3.46 -10.72 6.60
C GLY A 19 -3.28 -10.47 5.10
N GLU A 20 -3.88 -9.42 4.56
CA GLU A 20 -3.64 -8.97 3.18
C GLU A 20 -2.18 -8.58 2.96
N LEU A 21 -1.59 -7.86 3.92
CA LEU A 21 -0.15 -7.81 4.08
C LEU A 21 0.29 -8.90 5.04
N ASN A 22 1.15 -9.79 4.58
CA ASN A 22 1.63 -10.91 5.36
C ASN A 22 3.14 -10.76 5.65
N PRO A 23 3.59 -10.74 6.92
CA PRO A 23 5.01 -10.61 7.23
C PRO A 23 5.91 -11.70 6.63
N ARG A 24 5.35 -12.86 6.27
CA ARG A 24 6.08 -14.02 5.75
C ARG A 24 6.00 -14.20 4.24
N HIS A 25 5.17 -13.42 3.55
CA HIS A 25 4.99 -13.55 2.11
C HIS A 25 5.18 -12.20 1.44
N GLN A 26 5.98 -12.18 0.38
CA GLN A 26 6.10 -11.02 -0.47
C GLN A 26 4.78 -10.80 -1.21
N HIS A 27 4.21 -9.62 -1.05
CA HIS A 27 2.99 -9.19 -1.74
C HIS A 27 2.93 -7.68 -1.68
N CYS A 28 3.08 -7.04 -2.84
CA CYS A 28 2.96 -5.59 -2.95
C CYS A 28 1.49 -5.20 -3.06
N VAL A 29 1.08 -4.24 -2.23
CA VAL A 29 -0.23 -3.62 -2.29
C VAL A 29 -0.09 -2.16 -2.70
N THR A 30 -1.08 -1.65 -3.42
CA THR A 30 -1.11 -0.25 -3.89
C THR A 30 -2.31 0.46 -3.30
N LEU A 31 -2.05 1.54 -2.55
CA LEU A 31 -3.08 2.42 -1.99
C LEU A 31 -3.05 3.77 -2.70
N TYR A 32 -4.23 4.36 -2.87
CA TYR A 32 -4.40 5.68 -3.45
C TYR A 32 -5.07 6.60 -2.43
N HIS A 33 -4.47 7.76 -2.15
CA HIS A 33 -5.05 8.73 -1.22
C HIS A 33 -4.56 10.15 -1.52
N ASN A 34 -5.49 11.10 -1.70
CA ASN A 34 -5.22 12.52 -1.91
C ASN A 34 -4.14 12.81 -2.99
N GLY A 35 -4.25 12.18 -4.17
CA GLY A 35 -3.31 12.37 -5.28
C GLY A 35 -1.92 11.76 -5.03
N LEU A 36 -1.80 10.84 -4.07
CA LEU A 36 -0.61 10.04 -3.83
C LEU A 36 -0.90 8.57 -4.10
N VAL A 37 0.11 7.90 -4.62
CA VAL A 37 0.23 6.44 -4.65
C VAL A 37 1.13 6.02 -3.50
N CYS A 38 0.74 4.97 -2.80
CA CYS A 38 1.56 4.30 -1.79
C CYS A 38 1.67 2.82 -2.16
N GLU A 39 2.87 2.40 -2.53
CA GLU A 39 3.20 0.98 -2.68
C GLU A 39 3.81 0.47 -1.38
N ALA A 40 3.33 -0.68 -0.92
CA ALA A 40 3.78 -1.29 0.32
C ALA A 40 3.98 -2.80 0.17
N ASP A 41 5.10 -3.33 0.66
CA ASP A 41 5.38 -4.77 0.67
C ASP A 41 6.15 -5.16 1.93
N THR A 42 5.90 -6.35 2.48
CA THR A 42 6.66 -6.89 3.61
C THR A 42 7.99 -7.53 3.16
N LEU A 43 8.09 -7.90 1.88
CA LEU A 43 9.16 -8.69 1.27
C LEU A 43 9.46 -10.00 2.03
N GLY A 44 8.49 -10.53 2.77
CA GLY A 44 8.70 -11.70 3.64
C GLY A 44 9.71 -11.47 4.77
N SER A 45 9.99 -10.21 5.12
CA SER A 45 11.06 -9.85 6.08
C SER A 45 10.77 -10.23 7.53
N CYS A 46 9.53 -10.63 7.85
CA CYS A 46 9.08 -10.97 9.20
C CYS A 46 9.22 -9.85 10.25
N GLY A 47 9.36 -8.59 9.84
CA GLY A 47 9.53 -7.48 10.78
C GLY A 47 9.44 -6.08 10.20
N TYR A 48 9.46 -5.93 8.87
CA TYR A 48 9.38 -4.63 8.21
C TYR A 48 8.28 -4.59 7.15
N VAL A 49 7.79 -3.37 6.91
CA VAL A 49 7.01 -3.00 5.74
C VAL A 49 7.79 -1.93 5.02
N TYR A 50 8.10 -2.16 3.75
CA TYR A 50 8.81 -1.24 2.88
C TYR A 50 7.79 -0.40 2.11
N LEU A 51 8.00 0.92 2.08
CA LEU A 51 7.05 1.88 1.52
C LEU A 51 7.69 2.75 0.45
N ALA A 52 6.97 2.97 -0.64
CA ALA A 52 7.24 4.04 -1.60
C ALA A 52 5.99 4.90 -1.75
N ILE A 53 6.12 6.21 -1.47
CA ILE A 53 5.01 7.16 -1.58
C ILE A 53 5.41 8.27 -2.54
N TYR A 54 4.61 8.46 -3.58
CA TYR A 54 4.88 9.43 -4.65
C TYR A 54 3.57 10.00 -5.22
N PRO A 55 3.60 11.17 -5.89
CA PRO A 55 2.41 11.72 -6.54
C PRO A 55 1.86 10.80 -7.64
N GLY A 56 0.55 10.61 -7.68
CA GLY A 56 -0.13 9.89 -8.75
C GLY A 56 -1.60 9.60 -8.44
N GLU A 57 -2.31 9.14 -9.46
CA GLU A 57 -3.75 8.86 -9.41
C GLU A 57 -4.02 7.38 -9.71
N PRO A 58 -5.14 6.82 -9.23
CA PRO A 58 -5.55 5.48 -9.63
C PRO A 58 -5.69 5.39 -11.15
N PRO A 59 -5.41 4.22 -11.75
CA PRO A 59 -5.66 4.02 -13.17
C PRO A 59 -7.13 4.31 -13.47
N GLU A 60 -7.40 4.98 -14.59
CA GLU A 60 -8.78 5.24 -15.02
C GLU A 60 -9.52 3.91 -15.13
N THR A 61 -10.65 3.82 -14.43
CA THR A 61 -11.52 2.62 -14.40
C THR A 61 -12.17 2.44 -15.78
N GLY A 62 -11.39 2.02 -16.78
CA GLY A 62 -11.82 1.93 -18.18
C GLY A 62 -11.00 0.95 -19.03
N GLY A 63 -9.96 0.32 -18.48
CA GLY A 63 -9.19 -0.71 -19.17
C GLY A 63 -9.24 -2.03 -18.41
N THR A 64 -10.10 -2.95 -18.81
CA THR A 64 -9.97 -4.37 -18.49
C THR A 64 -8.57 -4.85 -18.91
N ALA A 65 -7.70 -5.18 -17.96
CA ALA A 65 -6.48 -5.93 -18.24
C ALA A 65 -6.85 -7.42 -18.39
N ARG A 66 -6.46 -7.97 -19.54
CA ARG A 66 -6.49 -9.40 -19.87
C ARG A 66 -5.51 -10.20 -19.02
#